data_AF-V5FTQ5-F1
#
_entry.id   AF-V5FTQ5-F1
#
_cell.length_a   1.000
_cell.length_b   1.000
_cell.length_c   1.000
_cell.angle_alpha   90.00
_cell.angle_beta   90.00
_cell.angle_gamma   90.00
#
_symmetry.space_group_name_H-M   'P 1'
#
loop_
_entity.id
_entity.type
_entity.pdbx_description
1 polymer ?
#
loop_
_entity_poly.entity_id
_entity_poly.type
_entity_poly.pdbx_seq_one_letter_code
_entity_poly.pdbx_strand_id
1 'polypeptide(L)'
;AVLIAYTMLLVYQTLSRGGPEVAVGDKLSAKAYHRDRNLAEDRSTNEIEIPQEGFTTEMASATATIKPPTTTLDDVFISVKTTKNYHSKRLPVILKTWFQLAKKQTWFFTDTDDPEYQMRTNGHMINTNCSSSHNRKALCCKMSAEFDKFLESEKKWFCHFDG
;
A
#
# COMPACT_ATOMS: atom_id res chain seq x y z
N ALA A 1 -54.21 21.37 -18.24
CA ALA A 1 -52.88 21.48 -17.60
C ALA A 1 -52.07 20.18 -17.70
N VAL A 2 -52.63 19.01 -17.35
CA VAL A 2 -51.89 17.72 -17.33
C VAL A 2 -51.48 17.21 -18.73
N LEU A 3 -52.31 17.42 -19.76
CA LEU A 3 -51.98 16.99 -21.14
C LEU A 3 -50.73 17.68 -21.71
N ILE A 4 -50.50 18.95 -21.36
CA ILE A 4 -49.37 19.75 -21.87
C ILE A 4 -48.04 19.29 -21.25
N ALA A 5 -48.06 18.85 -20.00
CA ALA A 5 -46.88 18.28 -19.35
C ALA A 5 -46.48 16.93 -19.98
N TYR A 6 -47.46 16.12 -20.37
CA TYR A 6 -47.21 14.81 -20.98
C TYR A 6 -46.63 14.92 -22.39
N THR A 7 -47.10 15.88 -23.19
CA THR A 7 -46.55 16.13 -24.54
C THR A 7 -45.13 16.67 -24.48
N MET A 8 -44.80 17.54 -23.52
CA MET A 8 -43.44 18.03 -23.32
C MET A 8 -42.47 16.93 -22.85
N LEU A 9 -42.93 16.01 -22.00
CA LEU A 9 -42.15 14.84 -21.58
C LEU A 9 -41.87 13.89 -22.75
N LEU A 10 -42.86 13.61 -23.59
CA LEU A 10 -42.68 12.75 -24.77
C LEU A 10 -41.71 13.38 -25.78
N VAL A 11 -41.80 14.70 -26.03
CA VAL A 11 -40.87 15.42 -26.91
C VAL A 11 -39.45 15.45 -26.34
N TYR A 12 -39.30 15.61 -25.01
CA TYR A 12 -37.99 15.54 -24.36
C TYR A 12 -37.36 14.14 -24.46
N GLN A 13 -38.18 13.09 -24.33
CA GLN A 13 -37.73 11.71 -24.46
C GLN A 13 -37.39 11.33 -25.91
N THR A 14 -38.07 11.86 -26.92
CA THR A 14 -37.74 11.61 -28.33
C THR A 14 -36.49 12.37 -28.77
N LEU A 15 -36.29 13.61 -28.29
CA LEU A 15 -35.09 14.40 -28.56
C LEU A 15 -33.84 13.85 -27.83
N SER A 16 -34.00 13.25 -26.65
CA SER A 16 -32.87 12.64 -25.91
C SER A 16 -32.44 11.28 -26.46
N ARG A 17 -33.20 10.68 -27.40
CA ARG A 17 -32.95 9.32 -27.91
C ARG A 17 -32.35 9.24 -29.32
N GLY A 18 -31.99 10.38 -29.92
CA GLY A 18 -31.45 10.46 -31.27
C GLY A 18 -30.19 11.31 -31.35
N GLY A 19 -29.08 10.84 -30.77
CA GLY A 19 -27.74 11.35 -31.06
C GLY A 19 -27.06 10.46 -32.11
N PRO A 20 -26.35 11.02 -33.11
CA PRO A 20 -25.74 10.23 -34.18
C PRO A 20 -24.63 9.32 -33.66
N GLU A 21 -24.69 8.06 -34.10
CA GLU A 21 -23.69 7.00 -33.92
C GLU A 21 -22.42 7.39 -34.69
N VAL A 22 -21.38 7.84 -33.98
CA VAL A 22 -20.08 8.15 -34.59
C VAL A 22 -19.20 6.91 -34.52
N ALA A 23 -18.78 6.47 -35.71
CA ALA A 23 -17.97 5.30 -35.96
C ALA A 23 -16.61 5.34 -35.26
N VAL A 24 -16.25 4.16 -34.77
CA VAL A 24 -14.99 3.73 -34.16
C VAL A 24 -13.78 4.03 -35.05
N GLY A 25 -12.73 4.60 -34.46
CA GLY A 25 -11.46 4.87 -35.12
C GLY A 25 -10.26 4.86 -34.16
N ASP A 26 -10.09 3.80 -33.37
CA ASP A 26 -8.87 3.61 -32.56
C ASP A 26 -7.79 2.87 -33.38
N LYS A 27 -6.75 3.60 -33.80
CA LYS A 27 -5.42 3.04 -34.07
C LYS A 27 -4.41 3.65 -33.12
N LEU A 28 -4.45 3.21 -31.87
CA LEU A 28 -3.27 3.25 -31.00
C LEU A 28 -2.88 1.80 -30.69
N SER A 29 -1.75 1.42 -31.24
CA SER A 29 -1.11 0.12 -31.06
C SER A 29 -0.88 -0.13 -29.56
N ALA A 30 -1.80 -0.88 -28.95
CA ALA A 30 -1.62 -1.45 -27.64
C ALA A 30 -0.53 -2.52 -27.74
N LYS A 31 0.73 -2.15 -27.48
CA LYS A 31 1.74 -3.14 -27.12
C LYS A 31 1.33 -3.73 -25.79
N ALA A 32 0.74 -4.93 -25.83
CA ALA A 32 0.47 -5.74 -24.66
C ALA A 32 1.81 -6.06 -23.97
N TYR A 33 2.12 -5.35 -22.89
CA TYR A 33 3.19 -5.74 -21.98
C TYR A 33 2.65 -6.87 -21.09
N HIS A 34 2.72 -8.09 -21.59
CA HIS A 34 2.60 -9.29 -20.76
C HIS A 34 3.88 -9.41 -19.93
N ARG A 35 3.77 -9.17 -18.62
CA ARG A 35 4.81 -9.56 -17.66
C ARG A 35 4.27 -10.73 -16.84
N ASP A 36 4.42 -11.92 -17.38
CA ASP A 36 4.21 -13.15 -16.64
C ASP A 36 5.30 -13.25 -15.56
N ARG A 37 4.96 -12.96 -14.29
CA ARG A 37 5.79 -13.36 -13.15
C ARG A 37 5.40 -14.79 -12.78
N ASN A 38 6.04 -15.77 -13.40
CA ASN A 38 6.09 -17.12 -12.86
C ASN A 38 7.04 -17.10 -11.67
N LEU A 39 6.49 -17.33 -10.48
CA LEU A 39 7.22 -17.42 -9.20
C LEU A 39 7.10 -18.85 -8.68
N ALA A 40 7.59 -19.81 -9.47
CA ALA A 40 7.84 -21.20 -9.09
C ALA A 40 8.64 -21.87 -10.22
N GLU A 41 9.61 -22.71 -9.84
CA GLU A 41 10.58 -23.48 -10.66
C GLU A 41 11.69 -22.62 -11.31
N ASP A 42 12.99 -22.87 -11.08
CA ASP A 42 13.65 -24.16 -10.90
C ASP A 42 14.91 -24.04 -9.99
N ARG A 43 15.05 -25.01 -9.10
CA ARG A 43 16.14 -25.20 -8.15
C ARG A 43 17.17 -26.09 -8.83
N SER A 44 18.13 -25.52 -9.52
CA SER A 44 19.26 -26.29 -10.07
C SER A 44 20.30 -26.55 -8.97
N THR A 45 20.46 -27.83 -8.67
CA THR A 45 21.46 -28.44 -7.80
C THR A 45 22.86 -28.32 -8.40
N ASN A 46 23.76 -27.61 -7.73
CA ASN A 46 25.20 -27.82 -7.91
C ASN A 46 25.74 -28.36 -6.58
N GLU A 47 26.07 -29.65 -6.59
CA GLU A 47 26.83 -30.33 -5.56
C GLU A 47 28.26 -29.76 -5.56
N ILE A 48 28.70 -29.25 -4.42
CA ILE A 48 30.11 -28.96 -4.16
C ILE A 48 30.52 -29.88 -3.00
N GLU A 49 31.27 -30.93 -3.33
CA GLU A 49 31.96 -31.77 -2.35
C GLU A 49 33.03 -30.94 -1.64
N ILE A 50 32.94 -30.83 -0.31
CA ILE A 50 33.98 -30.25 0.55
C ILE A 50 34.59 -31.40 1.37
N PRO A 51 35.92 -31.64 1.29
CA PRO A 51 36.58 -32.71 2.04
C PRO A 51 36.44 -32.59 3.56
N GLN A 52 36.21 -33.73 4.22
CA GLN A 52 36.14 -33.87 5.67
C GLN A 52 37.53 -33.76 6.31
N GLU A 53 37.76 -32.69 7.08
CA GLU A 53 38.78 -32.67 8.13
C GLU A 53 38.14 -32.21 9.44
N GLY A 54 38.06 -33.13 10.41
CA GLY A 54 38.05 -32.86 11.85
C GLY A 54 36.93 -32.01 12.45
N PHE A 55 35.74 -32.58 12.66
CA PHE A 55 34.81 -32.07 13.68
C PHE A 55 34.87 -32.99 14.90
N THR A 56 35.67 -32.59 15.90
CA THR A 56 35.66 -33.23 17.21
C THR A 56 34.30 -33.04 17.85
N THR A 57 33.75 -34.17 18.26
CA THR A 57 32.55 -34.37 19.06
C THR A 57 32.39 -33.36 20.19
N GLU A 58 31.44 -32.43 20.06
CA GLU A 58 30.68 -31.95 21.20
C GLU A 58 29.19 -31.96 20.83
N MET A 59 28.55 -33.05 21.24
CA MET A 59 27.11 -33.23 21.21
C MET A 59 26.53 -32.33 22.32
N ALA A 60 26.45 -31.03 22.07
CA ALA A 60 25.79 -30.11 22.97
C ALA A 60 24.29 -30.42 22.98
N SER A 61 23.85 -30.94 24.14
CA SER A 61 22.47 -31.26 24.47
C SER A 61 21.52 -30.10 24.11
N ALA A 62 20.83 -30.24 22.98
CA ALA A 62 19.93 -29.23 22.44
C ALA A 62 18.54 -29.36 23.07
N THR A 63 18.47 -29.12 24.39
CA THR A 63 17.22 -28.75 25.06
C THR A 63 17.39 -27.41 25.76
N ALA A 64 17.89 -26.42 25.01
CA ALA A 64 17.78 -25.03 25.41
C ALA A 64 16.49 -24.48 24.81
N THR A 65 15.45 -24.31 25.64
CA THR A 65 14.30 -23.49 25.26
C THR A 65 14.80 -22.04 25.18
N ILE A 66 15.16 -21.58 23.99
CA ILE A 66 15.62 -20.20 23.77
C ILE A 66 14.46 -19.29 24.18
N LYS A 67 14.67 -18.50 25.24
CA LYS A 67 13.72 -17.47 25.65
C LYS A 67 13.43 -16.58 24.43
N PRO A 68 12.16 -16.36 24.05
CA PRO A 68 11.85 -15.54 22.90
C PRO A 68 12.48 -14.15 23.10
N PRO A 69 13.11 -13.59 22.06
CA PRO A 69 13.78 -12.30 22.16
C PRO A 69 12.78 -11.25 22.67
N THR A 70 13.21 -10.47 23.65
CA THR A 70 12.40 -9.38 24.20
C THR A 70 12.15 -8.34 23.11
N THR A 71 10.89 -8.09 22.77
CA THR A 71 10.51 -7.06 21.79
C THR A 71 10.45 -5.70 22.48
N THR A 72 11.04 -4.70 21.83
CA THR A 72 11.03 -3.30 22.24
C THR A 72 10.27 -2.46 21.21
N LEU A 73 9.94 -1.20 21.54
CA LEU A 73 9.27 -0.32 20.58
C LEU A 73 10.14 -0.04 19.33
N ASP A 74 11.47 -0.05 19.47
CA ASP A 74 12.40 0.14 18.36
C ASP A 74 12.46 -1.05 17.39
N ASP A 75 11.80 -2.16 17.71
CA ASP A 75 11.59 -3.30 16.81
C ASP A 75 10.32 -3.18 15.95
N VAL A 76 9.50 -2.15 16.18
CA VAL A 76 8.17 -1.97 15.56
C VAL A 76 8.20 -0.85 14.54
N PHE A 77 7.62 -1.11 13.36
CA PHE A 77 7.28 -0.13 12.35
C PHE A 77 5.77 0.04 12.29
N ILE A 78 5.29 1.27 12.41
CA ILE A 78 3.87 1.58 12.36
C ILE A 78 3.60 2.36 11.08
N SER A 79 2.79 1.82 10.18
CA SER A 79 2.28 2.56 9.03
C SER A 79 0.86 3.07 9.30
N VAL A 80 0.61 4.31 8.91
CA VAL A 80 -0.73 4.91 8.91
C VAL A 80 -1.05 5.34 7.49
N LYS A 81 -2.00 4.65 6.86
CA LYS A 81 -2.51 5.02 5.54
C LYS A 81 -3.53 6.13 5.66
N THR A 82 -3.40 7.17 4.85
CA THR A 82 -4.34 8.28 4.78
C THR A 82 -4.47 8.82 3.36
N THR A 83 -5.24 9.88 3.20
CA THR A 83 -5.42 10.62 1.95
C THR A 83 -5.58 12.10 2.26
N LYS A 84 -5.36 12.98 1.27
CA LYS A 84 -5.58 14.42 1.38
C LYS A 84 -6.88 14.78 2.12
N ASN A 85 -7.97 14.06 1.82
CA ASN A 85 -9.29 14.35 2.36
C ASN A 85 -9.42 14.10 3.88
N TYR A 86 -8.50 13.34 4.47
CA TYR A 86 -8.47 13.02 5.90
C TYR A 86 -7.40 13.78 6.68
N HIS A 87 -6.50 14.51 5.99
CA HIS A 87 -5.46 15.29 6.64
C HIS A 87 -6.04 16.24 7.70
N SER A 88 -7.09 17.00 7.38
CA SER A 88 -7.71 17.92 8.34
C SER A 88 -8.73 17.27 9.28
N LYS A 89 -9.29 16.11 8.92
CA LYS A 89 -10.42 15.50 9.64
C LYS A 89 -9.99 14.50 10.70
N ARG A 90 -8.94 13.71 10.42
CA ARG A 90 -8.58 12.53 11.22
C ARG A 90 -7.15 12.60 11.76
N LEU A 91 -6.19 13.05 10.95
CA LEU A 91 -4.80 13.19 11.41
C LEU A 91 -4.64 14.08 12.66
N PRO A 92 -5.40 15.18 12.88
CA PRO A 92 -5.23 15.98 14.09
C PRO A 92 -5.49 15.18 15.36
N VAL A 93 -6.45 14.24 15.33
CA VAL A 93 -6.77 13.40 16.49
C VAL A 93 -5.66 12.40 16.72
N ILE A 94 -5.19 11.72 15.68
CA ILE A 94 -4.08 10.76 15.76
C ILE A 94 -2.82 11.45 16.30
N LEU A 95 -2.44 12.58 15.68
CA LEU A 95 -1.27 13.35 16.09
C LEU A 95 -1.38 13.91 17.51
N LYS A 96 -2.57 14.20 18.03
CA LYS A 96 -2.74 14.66 19.42
C LYS A 96 -2.78 13.51 20.44
N THR A 97 -2.97 12.27 19.99
CA THR A 97 -3.21 11.12 20.87
C THR A 97 -2.06 10.12 20.79
N TRP A 98 -2.34 8.89 20.33
CA TRP A 98 -1.42 7.76 20.45
C TRP A 98 -0.12 7.95 19.66
N PHE A 99 -0.10 8.75 18.59
CA PHE A 99 1.12 9.08 17.85
C PHE A 99 2.20 9.68 18.77
N GLN A 100 1.79 10.42 19.81
CA GLN A 100 2.74 11.04 20.74
C GLN A 100 3.60 10.01 21.48
N LEU A 101 3.13 8.76 21.60
CA LEU A 101 3.83 7.67 22.29
C LEU A 101 4.83 6.93 21.39
N ALA A 102 4.70 7.01 20.06
CA ALA A 102 5.48 6.22 19.11
C ALA A 102 5.90 7.02 17.86
N LYS A 103 6.27 8.30 18.04
CA LYS A 103 6.58 9.22 16.94
C LYS A 103 7.67 8.69 16.00
N LYS A 104 8.73 8.12 16.57
CA LYS A 104 9.89 7.63 15.82
C LYS A 104 9.56 6.42 14.94
N GLN A 105 8.59 5.61 15.37
CA GLN A 105 8.21 4.36 14.72
C GLN A 105 7.06 4.54 13.72
N THR A 106 6.33 5.66 13.79
CA THR A 106 5.13 5.89 13.00
C THR A 106 5.43 6.68 11.73
N TRP A 107 5.00 6.14 10.59
CA TRP A 107 5.09 6.73 9.27
C TRP A 107 3.70 6.86 8.63
N PHE A 108 3.42 8.00 8.03
CA PHE A 108 2.16 8.30 7.35
C PHE A 108 2.33 8.19 5.84
N PHE A 109 1.44 7.46 5.19
CA PHE A 109 1.45 7.24 3.75
C PHE A 109 0.22 7.88 3.14
N THR A 110 0.43 8.83 2.23
CA THR A 110 -0.63 9.65 1.64
C THR A 110 -0.48 9.78 0.12
N ASP A 111 -1.51 10.30 -0.55
CA ASP A 111 -1.55 10.51 -2.01
C ASP A 111 -1.15 11.92 -2.46
N THR A 112 -0.74 12.78 -1.53
CA THR A 112 -0.32 14.16 -1.83
C THR A 112 0.74 14.61 -0.85
N ASP A 113 1.63 15.50 -1.29
CA ASP A 113 2.47 16.25 -0.37
C ASP A 113 1.63 17.19 0.49
N ASP A 114 2.03 17.32 1.75
CA ASP A 114 1.41 18.22 2.72
C ASP A 114 2.50 18.79 3.67
N PRO A 115 3.01 20.00 3.40
CA PRO A 115 4.09 20.59 4.18
C PRO A 115 3.74 20.80 5.66
N GLU A 116 2.47 21.05 5.99
CA GLU A 116 2.04 21.24 7.38
C GLU A 116 2.18 19.92 8.14
N TYR A 117 1.61 18.84 7.59
CA TYR A 117 1.68 17.54 8.23
C TYR A 117 3.07 16.90 8.14
N GLN A 118 3.87 17.24 7.12
CA GLN A 118 5.29 16.87 7.07
C GLN A 118 6.05 17.42 8.27
N MET A 119 5.87 18.71 8.59
CA MET A 119 6.50 19.33 9.76
C MET A 119 5.98 18.72 11.07
N ARG A 120 4.67 18.54 11.19
CA ARG A 120 4.04 18.00 12.42
C ARG A 120 4.40 16.54 12.70
N THR A 121 4.74 15.78 11.66
CA THR A 121 5.18 14.37 11.76
C THR A 121 6.70 14.24 11.80
N ASN A 122 7.46 15.33 11.89
CA ASN A 122 8.92 15.32 11.88
C ASN A 122 9.51 14.61 10.65
N GLY A 123 8.92 14.86 9.48
CA GLY A 123 9.37 14.27 8.22
C GLY A 123 8.88 12.84 7.98
N HIS A 124 8.02 12.30 8.83
CA HIS A 124 7.50 10.93 8.70
C HIS A 124 6.20 10.85 7.88
N MET A 125 6.03 11.74 6.91
CA MET A 125 4.94 11.64 5.94
C MET A 125 5.54 11.43 4.54
N ILE A 126 4.98 10.45 3.83
CA ILE A 126 5.45 9.99 2.53
C ILE A 126 4.28 10.14 1.55
N ASN A 127 4.48 10.97 0.53
CA ASN A 127 3.62 10.95 -0.64
C ASN A 127 3.96 9.71 -1.49
N THR A 128 3.03 8.76 -1.58
CA THR A 128 3.23 7.52 -2.33
C THR A 128 3.04 7.71 -3.83
N ASN A 129 2.56 8.89 -4.27
CA ASN A 129 2.15 9.18 -5.64
C ASN A 129 1.12 8.18 -6.21
N CYS A 130 0.43 7.48 -5.32
CA CYS A 130 -0.67 6.58 -5.68
C CYS A 130 -1.97 7.39 -5.80
N SER A 131 -2.91 6.90 -6.61
CA SER A 131 -4.24 7.50 -6.69
C SER A 131 -4.92 7.58 -5.30
N SER A 132 -5.71 8.64 -5.10
CA SER A 132 -6.60 8.81 -3.94
C SER A 132 -7.89 7.99 -4.02
N SER A 133 -8.14 7.31 -5.15
CA SER A 133 -9.34 6.48 -5.32
C SER A 133 -9.35 5.26 -4.39
N HIS A 134 -10.54 4.77 -4.05
CA HIS A 134 -10.72 3.58 -3.21
C HIS A 134 -10.80 2.27 -4.03
N ASN A 135 -10.25 2.27 -5.25
CA ASN A 135 -10.23 1.06 -6.06
C ASN A 135 -9.09 0.12 -5.63
N ARG A 136 -9.20 -1.17 -5.97
CA ARG A 136 -8.22 -2.18 -5.56
C ARG A 136 -6.78 -1.82 -5.94
N LYS A 137 -6.56 -1.28 -7.14
CA LYS A 137 -5.21 -0.92 -7.61
C LYS A 137 -4.60 0.20 -6.77
N ALA A 138 -5.36 1.24 -6.46
CA ALA A 138 -4.91 2.36 -5.65
C ALA A 138 -4.62 1.94 -4.19
N LEU A 139 -5.49 1.09 -3.62
CA LEU A 139 -5.29 0.53 -2.28
C LEU A 139 -4.03 -0.35 -2.21
N CYS A 140 -3.84 -1.23 -3.19
CA CYS A 140 -2.63 -2.06 -3.29
C CYS A 140 -1.37 -1.21 -3.51
N CYS A 141 -1.45 -0.13 -4.29
CA CYS A 141 -0.34 0.78 -4.53
C CYS A 141 0.15 1.41 -3.22
N LYS A 142 -0.75 1.99 -2.41
CA LYS A 142 -0.39 2.57 -1.11
C LYS A 142 0.18 1.51 -0.16
N MET A 143 -0.47 0.34 -0.10
CA MET A 143 -0.01 -0.77 0.73
C MET A 143 1.38 -1.26 0.32
N SER A 144 1.70 -1.31 -0.99
CA SER A 144 3.04 -1.64 -1.47
C SER A 144 4.07 -0.67 -0.93
N ALA A 145 3.81 0.64 -1.02
CA ALA A 145 4.71 1.66 -0.51
C ALA A 145 4.95 1.54 1.00
N GLU A 146 3.93 1.14 1.78
CA GLU A 146 4.09 0.87 3.20
C GLU A 146 5.02 -0.33 3.47
N PHE A 147 4.81 -1.43 2.74
CA PHE A 147 5.63 -2.63 2.85
C PHE A 147 7.08 -2.37 2.42
N ASP A 148 7.29 -1.67 1.31
CA ASP A 148 8.62 -1.31 0.83
C ASP A 148 9.36 -0.50 1.91
N LYS A 149 8.69 0.48 2.53
CA LYS A 149 9.30 1.28 3.59
C LYS A 149 9.57 0.49 4.87
N PHE A 150 8.69 -0.46 5.20
CA PHE A 150 8.91 -1.38 6.31
C PHE A 150 10.17 -2.23 6.07
N LEU A 151 10.33 -2.80 4.87
CA LEU A 151 11.50 -3.60 4.53
C LEU A 151 12.80 -2.79 4.62
N GLU A 152 12.80 -1.54 4.15
CA GLU A 152 13.92 -0.60 4.30
C GLU A 152 14.26 -0.28 5.76
N SER A 153 13.28 -0.35 6.67
CA SER A 153 13.46 0.03 8.07
C SER A 153 14.13 -1.05 8.91
N GLU A 154 14.24 -2.28 8.39
CA GLU A 154 14.79 -3.47 9.06
C GLU A 154 14.16 -3.76 10.44
N LYS A 155 12.91 -3.32 10.64
CA LYS A 155 12.14 -3.59 11.85
C LYS A 155 11.61 -5.01 11.85
N LYS A 156 11.43 -5.58 13.04
CA LYS A 156 10.96 -6.97 13.20
C LYS A 156 9.46 -7.08 13.01
N TRP A 157 8.71 -6.05 13.39
CA TRP A 157 7.25 -6.04 13.39
C TRP A 157 6.71 -4.92 12.53
N PHE A 158 5.72 -5.26 11.70
CA PHE A 158 4.96 -4.32 10.88
C PHE A 158 3.54 -4.20 11.42
N CYS A 159 3.09 -2.99 11.69
CA CYS A 159 1.72 -2.72 12.13
C CYS A 159 1.07 -1.69 11.20
N HIS A 160 -0.03 -2.09 10.57
CA HIS A 160 -0.80 -1.23 9.67
C HIS A 160 -2.03 -0.65 10.37
N PHE A 161 -2.25 0.64 10.19
CA PHE A 161 -3.44 1.36 10.64
C PHE A 161 -4.01 2.25 9.53
N ASP A 162 -5.32 2.49 9.60
CA ASP A 162 -5.99 3.50 8.80
C ASP A 162 -6.08 4.82 9.57
N GLY A 163 -5.94 5.93 8.86
CA GLY A 163 -6.04 7.29 9.40
C GLY A 163 -7.22 8.10 8.91
#